data_AF-A0A127F927-F1
#
_entry.id   AF-A0A127F927-F1
#
_cell.length_a   1.000
_cell.length_b   1.000
_cell.length_c   1.000
_cell.angle_alpha   90.00
_cell.angle_beta   90.00
_cell.angle_gamma   90.00
#
_symmetry.space_group_name_H-M   'P 1'
#
loop_
_entity.id
_entity.type
_entity.pdbx_description
1 polymer ?
#
loop_
_entity_poly.entity_id
_entity_poly.type
_entity_poly.pdbx_seq_one_letter_code
_entity_poly.pdbx_strand_id
1 'polypeptide(L)'
;MRKLLNRLLRPAGYRIERISRFQRQLDTLVRGAPQGLKFVQIGANDGVRFDGLYSFVTEHSCAGIVVEPLPDMFGRLRMNYADYPQIVPVNRAIHTTAGVLPIFRVAPSAMPRYPGWANGIASFDRDHLIRHGIRPADVIEEEVHCVPLMELLERTGMLDAVLLQIDTEGYDSAILHMIDFARFLPTLVKFEHKNMTGVERAAHAARFAANGYRVAAEGIDTIAWRPS
;
A
#
# COMPACT_ATOMS: atom_id res chain seq x y z
N MET A 1 22.55 20.98 6.73
CA MET A 1 23.31 20.02 7.56
C MET A 1 23.57 18.67 6.86
N ARG A 2 22.56 17.88 6.45
CA ARG A 2 22.78 16.55 5.79
C ARG A 2 23.66 16.58 4.53
N LYS A 3 23.45 17.53 3.61
CA LYS A 3 24.28 17.67 2.39
C LYS A 3 25.75 17.93 2.71
N LEU A 4 26.02 18.73 3.74
CA LEU A 4 27.37 19.03 4.22
C LEU A 4 28.02 17.79 4.83
N LEU A 5 27.31 17.09 5.71
CA LEU A 5 27.80 15.84 6.33
C LEU A 5 28.07 14.75 5.28
N ASN A 6 27.18 14.57 4.31
CA ASN A 6 27.40 13.61 3.21
C ASN A 6 28.59 13.98 2.35
N ARG A 7 28.87 15.28 2.13
CA ARG A 7 30.07 15.70 1.41
C ARG A 7 31.36 15.34 2.15
N LEU A 8 31.35 15.43 3.48
CA LEU A 8 32.50 15.11 4.35
C LEU A 8 32.74 13.60 4.50
N LEU A 9 31.67 12.81 4.54
CA LEU A 9 31.73 11.37 4.79
C LEU A 9 31.95 10.52 3.53
N ARG A 10 31.61 11.07 2.35
CA ARG A 10 31.73 10.36 1.07
C ARG A 10 33.16 9.87 0.75
N PRO A 11 34.25 10.61 1.01
CA PRO A 11 35.61 10.11 0.81
C PRO A 11 35.96 8.90 1.67
N ALA A 12 35.33 8.76 2.84
CA ALA A 12 35.50 7.62 3.74
C ALA A 12 34.54 6.46 3.42
N GLY A 13 33.75 6.56 2.34
CA GLY A 13 32.78 5.52 1.94
C GLY A 13 31.44 5.56 2.67
N TYR A 14 31.17 6.59 3.49
CA TYR A 14 29.95 6.68 4.28
C TYR A 14 28.94 7.70 3.72
N ARG A 15 27.64 7.41 3.88
CA ARG A 15 26.52 8.30 3.54
C ARG A 15 25.49 8.30 4.67
N ILE A 16 25.10 9.49 5.13
CA ILE A 16 23.99 9.67 6.06
C ILE A 16 22.68 9.74 5.27
N GLU A 17 21.75 8.89 5.68
CA GLU A 17 20.40 8.85 5.16
C GLU A 17 19.39 9.08 6.28
N ARG A 18 18.21 9.54 5.89
CA ARG A 18 17.09 9.60 6.83
C ARG A 18 16.43 8.24 6.80
N ILE A 19 16.45 7.53 7.93
CA ILE A 19 15.69 6.30 8.07
C ILE A 19 14.20 6.64 8.09
N SER A 20 13.44 5.99 7.21
CA SER A 20 11.99 6.11 7.15
C SER A 20 11.36 5.77 8.51
N ARG A 21 10.31 6.52 8.88
CA ARG A 21 9.48 6.18 10.05
C ARG A 21 8.84 4.81 9.87
N PHE A 22 8.35 4.51 8.68
CA PHE A 22 7.77 3.22 8.37
C PHE A 22 8.78 2.10 8.60
N GLN A 23 9.99 2.23 8.03
CA GLN A 23 11.06 1.23 8.24
C GLN A 23 11.37 1.02 9.74
N ARG A 24 11.46 2.10 10.53
CA ARG A 24 11.69 1.96 11.98
C ARG A 24 10.57 1.22 12.71
N GLN A 25 9.32 1.38 12.25
CA GLN A 25 8.19 0.63 12.83
C GLN A 25 8.21 -0.83 12.38
N LEU A 26 8.51 -1.10 11.10
CA LEU A 26 8.73 -2.46 10.61
C LEU A 26 9.80 -3.20 11.41
N ASP A 27 10.96 -2.58 11.63
CA ASP A 27 12.03 -3.17 12.43
C ASP A 27 11.59 -3.48 13.86
N THR A 28 10.71 -2.63 14.43
CA THR A 28 10.15 -2.83 15.77
C THR A 28 9.16 -3.99 15.78
N LEU A 29 8.32 -4.12 14.75
CA LEU A 29 7.40 -5.26 14.62
C LEU A 29 8.16 -6.58 14.54
N VAL A 30 9.18 -6.69 13.69
CA VAL A 30 9.97 -7.93 13.53
C VAL A 30 10.66 -8.31 14.83
N ARG A 31 11.26 -7.34 15.55
CA ARG A 31 11.88 -7.59 16.86
C ARG A 31 10.87 -8.09 17.90
N GLY A 32 9.62 -7.63 17.84
CA GLY A 32 8.55 -8.04 18.76
C GLY A 32 7.83 -9.33 18.36
N ALA A 33 8.05 -9.86 17.16
CA ALA A 33 7.33 -11.00 16.59
C ALA A 33 8.31 -12.10 16.13
N PRO A 34 9.03 -12.77 17.05
CA PRO A 34 10.05 -13.76 16.70
C PRO A 34 9.48 -15.01 16.00
N GLN A 35 8.17 -15.26 16.14
CA GLN A 35 7.47 -16.35 15.44
C GLN A 35 6.97 -15.95 14.04
N GLY A 36 7.24 -14.70 13.63
CA GLY A 36 6.77 -14.11 12.39
C GLY A 36 5.55 -13.21 12.56
N LEU A 37 5.24 -12.45 11.53
CA LEU A 37 4.15 -11.48 11.51
C LEU A 37 3.19 -11.70 10.36
N LYS A 38 1.94 -11.28 10.55
CA LYS A 38 0.91 -11.28 9.51
C LYS A 38 0.74 -9.88 8.92
N PHE A 39 0.61 -9.80 7.59
CA PHE A 39 0.43 -8.52 6.89
C PHE A 39 -0.67 -8.58 5.82
N VAL A 40 -1.19 -7.40 5.49
CA VAL A 40 -2.13 -7.16 4.41
C VAL A 40 -1.61 -5.99 3.59
N GLN A 41 -1.46 -6.18 2.29
CA GLN A 41 -1.12 -5.12 1.34
C GLN A 41 -2.23 -4.96 0.31
N ILE A 42 -2.81 -3.76 0.25
CA ILE A 42 -3.84 -3.38 -0.71
C ILE A 42 -3.24 -2.45 -1.76
N GLY A 43 -3.41 -2.78 -3.03
CA GLY A 43 -2.78 -2.06 -4.14
C GLY A 43 -1.32 -2.47 -4.32
N ALA A 44 -1.09 -3.78 -4.43
CA ALA A 44 0.25 -4.34 -4.53
C ALA A 44 0.90 -4.16 -5.92
N ASN A 45 0.11 -3.85 -6.96
CA ASN A 45 0.60 -3.80 -8.34
C ASN A 45 1.31 -5.10 -8.73
N ASP A 46 2.53 -5.05 -9.27
CA ASP A 46 3.34 -6.27 -9.51
C ASP A 46 4.05 -6.79 -8.25
N GLY A 47 3.92 -6.10 -7.12
CA GLY A 47 4.48 -6.48 -5.83
C GLY A 47 5.98 -6.27 -5.69
N VAL A 48 6.66 -5.60 -6.63
CA VAL A 48 8.11 -5.34 -6.55
C VAL A 48 8.42 -3.89 -6.90
N ARG A 49 7.82 -3.37 -7.97
CA ARG A 49 8.10 -2.00 -8.42
C ARG A 49 7.43 -1.02 -7.50
N PHE A 50 8.20 -0.01 -7.09
CA PHE A 50 7.73 1.10 -6.25
C PHE A 50 7.17 0.65 -4.90
N ASP A 51 7.42 -0.61 -4.50
CA ASP A 51 6.97 -1.18 -3.25
C ASP A 51 8.16 -1.48 -2.33
N GLY A 52 8.24 -0.75 -1.22
CA GLY A 52 9.24 -1.00 -0.19
C GLY A 52 8.94 -2.24 0.67
N LEU A 53 7.76 -2.83 0.52
CA LEU A 53 7.32 -3.94 1.37
C LEU A 53 7.83 -5.30 0.89
N TYR A 54 7.97 -5.52 -0.43
CA TYR A 54 8.45 -6.79 -1.00
C TYR A 54 9.69 -7.34 -0.30
N SER A 55 10.79 -6.57 -0.31
CA SER A 55 12.06 -7.02 0.29
C SER A 55 11.88 -7.38 1.76
N PHE A 56 11.13 -6.55 2.50
CA PHE A 56 10.86 -6.79 3.90
C PHE A 56 10.08 -8.10 4.13
N VAL A 57 8.99 -8.35 3.40
CA VAL A 57 8.16 -9.54 3.63
C VAL A 57 8.79 -10.82 3.12
N THR A 58 9.73 -10.74 2.18
CA THR A 58 10.48 -11.90 1.68
C THR A 58 11.74 -12.22 2.47
N GLU A 59 12.35 -11.22 3.13
CA GLU A 59 13.58 -11.40 3.93
C GLU A 59 13.31 -11.75 5.41
N HIS A 60 12.06 -11.58 5.86
CA HIS A 60 11.64 -11.88 7.23
C HIS A 60 10.54 -12.95 7.25
N SER A 61 10.31 -13.56 8.41
CA SER A 61 9.20 -14.50 8.62
C SER A 61 7.86 -13.76 8.58
N CYS A 62 7.34 -13.52 7.40
CA CYS A 62 6.05 -12.86 7.17
C CYS A 62 5.10 -13.81 6.45
N ALA A 63 3.82 -13.79 6.81
CA ALA A 63 2.72 -14.41 6.08
C ALA A 63 1.65 -13.37 5.82
N GLY A 64 0.90 -13.46 4.72
CA GLY A 64 -0.05 -12.39 4.44
C GLY A 64 -0.74 -12.48 3.09
N ILE A 65 -1.45 -11.41 2.76
CA ILE A 65 -2.10 -11.24 1.46
C ILE A 65 -1.59 -10.00 0.75
N VAL A 66 -1.44 -10.12 -0.57
CA VAL A 66 -1.07 -9.02 -1.48
C VAL A 66 -2.17 -8.89 -2.53
N VAL A 67 -2.81 -7.72 -2.60
CA VAL A 67 -4.07 -7.53 -3.33
C VAL A 67 -3.86 -6.63 -4.54
N GLU A 68 -4.18 -7.13 -5.73
CA GLU A 68 -4.07 -6.40 -7.00
C GLU A 68 -5.25 -6.73 -7.94
N PRO A 69 -6.08 -5.75 -8.34
CA PRO A 69 -7.24 -6.02 -9.19
C PRO A 69 -6.93 -6.24 -10.67
N LEU A 70 -5.89 -5.63 -11.24
CA LEU A 70 -5.62 -5.69 -12.68
C LEU A 70 -5.07 -7.07 -13.09
N PRO A 71 -5.67 -7.77 -14.07
CA PRO A 71 -5.28 -9.15 -14.39
C PRO A 71 -3.81 -9.34 -14.80
N ASP A 72 -3.25 -8.42 -15.59
CA ASP A 72 -1.86 -8.47 -16.04
C ASP A 72 -0.86 -8.16 -14.91
N MET A 73 -1.17 -7.22 -14.02
CA MET A 73 -0.35 -6.90 -12.85
C MET A 73 -0.45 -8.03 -11.81
N PHE A 74 -1.64 -8.56 -11.58
CA PHE A 74 -1.85 -9.74 -10.74
C PHE A 74 -1.08 -10.97 -11.24
N GLY A 75 -1.01 -11.17 -12.56
CA GLY A 75 -0.16 -12.21 -13.16
C GLY A 75 1.30 -12.06 -12.76
N ARG A 76 1.84 -10.83 -12.77
CA ARG A 76 3.22 -10.53 -12.33
C ARG A 76 3.38 -10.68 -10.83
N LEU A 77 2.42 -10.21 -10.05
CA LEU A 77 2.37 -10.36 -8.60
C LEU A 77 2.51 -11.83 -8.21
N ARG A 78 1.76 -12.72 -8.86
CA ARG A 78 1.85 -14.17 -8.65
C ARG A 78 3.22 -14.74 -8.98
N MET A 79 3.84 -14.28 -10.07
CA MET A 79 5.19 -14.74 -10.44
C MET A 79 6.23 -14.26 -9.43
N ASN A 80 6.14 -13.01 -8.98
CA ASN A 80 7.10 -12.43 -8.04
C ASN A 80 7.01 -13.07 -6.65
N TYR A 81 5.80 -13.50 -6.23
CA TYR A 81 5.61 -14.20 -4.96
C TYR A 81 5.63 -15.74 -5.05
N ALA A 82 6.01 -16.33 -6.19
CA ALA A 82 5.91 -17.77 -6.42
C ALA A 82 6.74 -18.62 -5.43
N ASP A 83 7.88 -18.11 -4.98
CA ASP A 83 8.78 -18.79 -4.04
C ASP A 83 8.39 -18.57 -2.56
N TYR A 84 7.29 -17.83 -2.30
CA TYR A 84 6.85 -17.44 -0.95
C TYR A 84 5.40 -17.91 -0.70
N PRO A 85 5.16 -19.22 -0.52
CA PRO A 85 3.81 -19.79 -0.44
C PRO A 85 2.97 -19.28 0.74
N GLN A 86 3.60 -18.67 1.75
CA GLN A 86 2.93 -18.03 2.88
C GLN A 86 2.38 -16.63 2.56
N ILE A 87 2.72 -16.08 1.40
CA ILE A 87 2.21 -14.80 0.90
C ILE A 87 1.25 -15.11 -0.25
N VAL A 88 -0.02 -14.77 -0.06
CA VAL A 88 -1.10 -15.18 -0.96
C VAL A 88 -1.57 -14.00 -1.81
N PRO A 89 -1.34 -14.02 -3.13
CA PRO A 89 -1.90 -13.02 -4.03
C PRO A 89 -3.42 -13.14 -4.14
N VAL A 90 -4.13 -12.01 -4.09
CA VAL A 90 -5.59 -11.92 -4.26
C VAL A 90 -5.96 -10.98 -5.40
N ASN A 91 -6.71 -11.47 -6.38
CA ASN A 91 -7.16 -10.67 -7.52
C ASN A 91 -8.51 -10.01 -7.26
N ARG A 92 -8.52 -8.94 -6.47
CA ARG A 92 -9.71 -8.16 -6.13
C ARG A 92 -9.35 -6.69 -5.98
N ALA A 93 -10.31 -5.79 -6.21
CA ALA A 93 -10.24 -4.43 -5.71
C ALA A 93 -10.93 -4.35 -4.35
N ILE A 94 -10.42 -3.50 -3.45
CA ILE A 94 -11.17 -3.16 -2.24
C ILE A 94 -12.13 -2.03 -2.56
N HIS A 95 -13.41 -2.23 -2.28
CA HIS A 95 -14.47 -1.25 -2.52
C HIS A 95 -15.53 -1.33 -1.42
N THR A 96 -16.32 -0.26 -1.23
CA THR A 96 -17.40 -0.23 -0.21
C THR A 96 -18.50 -1.25 -0.47
N THR A 97 -18.56 -1.79 -1.68
CA THR A 97 -19.57 -2.76 -2.14
C THR A 97 -18.89 -3.93 -2.83
N ALA A 98 -19.43 -5.13 -2.63
CA ALA A 98 -19.07 -6.30 -3.43
C ALA A 98 -19.71 -6.18 -4.82
N GLY A 99 -19.02 -6.64 -5.85
CA GLY A 99 -19.54 -6.63 -7.22
C GLY A 99 -18.46 -6.56 -8.28
N VAL A 100 -18.83 -6.09 -9.48
CA VAL A 100 -17.91 -5.77 -10.57
C VAL A 100 -18.03 -4.27 -10.82
N LEU A 101 -16.90 -3.56 -10.84
CA LEU A 101 -16.86 -2.13 -11.10
C LEU A 101 -15.76 -1.80 -12.11
N PRO A 102 -15.93 -0.74 -12.91
CA PRO A 102 -14.88 -0.27 -13.79
C PRO A 102 -13.76 0.39 -12.97
N ILE A 103 -12.52 0.01 -13.26
CA ILE A 103 -11.32 0.75 -12.86
C ILE A 103 -10.67 1.36 -14.11
N PHE A 104 -10.13 2.57 -13.98
CA PHE A 104 -9.46 3.26 -15.07
C PHE A 104 -7.96 2.99 -15.01
N ARG A 105 -7.37 2.69 -16.16
CA ARG A 105 -5.92 2.46 -16.30
C ARG A 105 -5.39 3.02 -17.61
N VAL A 106 -4.08 3.14 -17.71
CA VAL A 106 -3.43 3.39 -19.01
C VAL A 106 -3.59 2.16 -19.89
N ALA A 107 -4.00 2.38 -21.14
CA ALA A 107 -4.13 1.33 -22.13
C ALA A 107 -2.78 0.60 -22.31
N PRO A 108 -2.73 -0.75 -22.27
CA PRO A 108 -1.48 -1.49 -22.46
C PRO A 108 -0.75 -1.12 -23.77
N SER A 109 -1.51 -0.86 -24.84
CA SER A 109 -0.97 -0.43 -26.14
C SER A 109 -0.38 0.99 -26.11
N ALA A 110 -0.86 1.85 -25.22
CA ALA A 110 -0.33 3.19 -25.02
C ALA A 110 0.86 3.24 -24.07
N MET A 111 1.12 2.15 -23.32
CA MET A 111 2.10 2.13 -22.25
C MET A 111 3.53 2.54 -22.65
N PRO A 112 4.05 2.18 -23.84
CA PRO A 112 5.37 2.63 -24.29
C PRO A 112 5.54 4.15 -24.39
N ARG A 113 4.45 4.93 -24.37
CA ARG A 113 4.46 6.40 -24.42
C ARG A 113 4.72 7.04 -23.06
N TYR A 114 4.64 6.28 -21.98
CA TYR A 114 4.71 6.77 -20.61
C TYR A 114 5.83 6.12 -19.82
N PRO A 115 6.34 6.77 -18.77
CA PRO A 115 7.32 6.15 -17.89
C PRO A 115 6.72 4.96 -17.13
N GLY A 116 7.57 4.06 -16.64
CA GLY A 116 7.14 2.80 -16.03
C GLY A 116 6.21 2.95 -14.81
N TRP A 117 6.26 4.09 -14.10
CA TRP A 117 5.37 4.39 -12.97
C TRP A 117 3.89 4.46 -13.38
N ALA A 118 3.60 4.75 -14.64
CA ALA A 118 2.22 4.88 -15.11
C ALA A 118 1.45 3.55 -15.17
N ASN A 119 2.13 2.40 -14.96
CA ASN A 119 1.44 1.13 -14.70
C ASN A 119 0.79 1.07 -13.31
N GLY A 120 1.31 1.84 -12.36
CA GLY A 120 0.89 1.78 -10.96
C GLY A 120 -0.27 2.70 -10.60
N ILE A 121 -0.73 3.58 -11.50
CA ILE A 121 -1.68 4.67 -11.20
C ILE A 121 -3.15 4.34 -11.50
N ALA A 122 -3.50 3.06 -11.59
CA ALA A 122 -4.87 2.66 -11.87
C ALA A 122 -5.79 3.09 -10.72
N SER A 123 -6.97 3.62 -11.06
CA SER A 123 -7.83 4.28 -10.08
C SER A 123 -9.31 4.15 -10.44
N PHE A 124 -10.18 4.18 -9.43
CA PHE A 124 -11.62 4.34 -9.64
C PHE A 124 -11.99 5.77 -10.08
N ASP A 125 -11.07 6.73 -9.97
CA ASP A 125 -11.21 8.09 -10.48
C ASP A 125 -10.47 8.24 -11.82
N ARG A 126 -11.21 8.38 -12.93
CA ARG A 126 -10.62 8.61 -14.25
C ARG A 126 -9.75 9.87 -14.29
N ASP A 127 -10.17 10.92 -13.58
CA ASP A 127 -9.47 12.20 -13.57
C ASP A 127 -8.15 12.12 -12.80
N HIS A 128 -7.96 11.12 -11.93
CA HIS A 128 -6.67 10.82 -11.30
C HIS A 128 -5.58 10.60 -12.34
N LEU A 129 -5.85 9.79 -13.37
CA LEU A 129 -4.89 9.52 -14.44
C LEU A 129 -4.59 10.75 -15.27
N ILE A 130 -5.62 11.56 -15.55
CA ILE A 130 -5.48 12.80 -16.33
C ILE A 130 -4.64 13.82 -15.56
N ARG A 131 -4.86 13.97 -14.24
CA ARG A 131 -4.04 14.81 -13.35
C ARG A 131 -2.57 14.40 -13.32
N HIS A 132 -2.28 13.12 -13.56
CA HIS A 132 -0.93 12.58 -13.69
C HIS A 132 -0.36 12.69 -15.13
N GLY A 133 -1.06 13.36 -16.05
CA GLY A 133 -0.57 13.63 -17.40
C GLY A 133 -0.85 12.53 -18.42
N ILE A 134 -1.71 11.56 -18.09
CA ILE A 134 -2.19 10.59 -19.07
C ILE A 134 -3.19 11.27 -20.01
N ARG A 135 -3.05 11.02 -21.31
CA ARG A 135 -3.96 11.59 -22.30
C ARG A 135 -5.31 10.90 -22.17
N PRO A 136 -6.44 11.63 -22.24
CA PRO A 136 -7.76 11.01 -22.15
C PRO A 136 -8.00 9.87 -23.15
N ALA A 137 -7.37 9.92 -24.33
CA ALA A 137 -7.47 8.87 -25.35
C ALA A 137 -6.65 7.59 -25.04
N ASP A 138 -5.75 7.66 -24.07
CA ASP A 138 -4.92 6.53 -23.61
C ASP A 138 -5.46 5.90 -22.31
N VAL A 139 -6.58 6.39 -21.78
CA VAL A 139 -7.24 5.82 -20.59
C VAL A 139 -8.34 4.87 -21.02
N ILE A 140 -8.30 3.64 -20.52
CA ILE A 140 -9.33 2.61 -20.74
C ILE A 140 -9.98 2.23 -19.40
N GLU A 141 -11.16 1.64 -19.51
CA GLU A 141 -11.85 0.96 -18.41
C GLU A 141 -11.52 -0.54 -18.44
N GLU A 142 -11.31 -1.11 -17.26
CA GLU A 142 -11.15 -2.54 -17.02
C GLU A 142 -12.18 -2.94 -15.95
N GLU A 143 -12.95 -4.00 -16.17
CA GLU A 143 -13.86 -4.52 -15.15
C GLU A 143 -13.09 -5.32 -14.11
N VAL A 144 -13.26 -4.98 -12.82
CA VAL A 144 -12.60 -5.66 -11.71
C VAL A 144 -13.58 -6.12 -10.65
N HIS A 145 -13.31 -7.30 -10.09
CA HIS A 145 -14.10 -7.83 -8.98
C HIS A 145 -13.76 -7.13 -7.68
N CYS A 146 -14.76 -6.55 -7.04
CA CYS A 146 -14.65 -5.80 -5.81
C CYS A 146 -15.11 -6.59 -4.59
N VAL A 147 -14.49 -6.33 -3.44
CA VAL A 147 -14.84 -6.89 -2.14
C VAL A 147 -14.64 -5.85 -1.03
N PRO A 148 -15.54 -5.75 -0.03
CA PRO A 148 -15.29 -4.95 1.17
C PRO A 148 -14.06 -5.43 1.95
N LEU A 149 -13.31 -4.51 2.56
CA LEU A 149 -12.09 -4.82 3.30
C LEU A 149 -12.32 -5.91 4.36
N MET A 150 -13.32 -5.71 5.23
CA MET A 150 -13.58 -6.64 6.34
C MET A 150 -13.97 -8.04 5.86
N GLU A 151 -14.75 -8.12 4.76
CA GLU A 151 -15.11 -9.40 4.13
C GLU A 151 -13.88 -10.13 3.58
N LEU A 152 -12.94 -9.39 2.96
CA LEU A 152 -11.67 -9.98 2.51
C LEU A 152 -10.86 -10.52 3.69
N LEU A 153 -10.72 -9.73 4.76
CA LEU A 153 -9.93 -10.11 5.93
C LEU A 153 -10.49 -11.35 6.63
N GLU A 154 -11.82 -11.45 6.72
CA GLU A 154 -12.50 -12.63 7.26
C GLU A 154 -12.24 -13.88 6.41
N ARG A 155 -12.44 -13.78 5.09
CA ARG A 155 -12.25 -14.90 4.16
C ARG A 155 -10.82 -15.40 4.08
N THR A 156 -9.86 -14.52 4.32
CA THR A 156 -8.43 -14.83 4.25
C THR A 156 -7.80 -15.12 5.61
N GLY A 157 -8.56 -15.03 6.71
CA GLY A 157 -8.04 -15.25 8.06
C GLY A 157 -6.99 -14.21 8.48
N MET A 158 -7.13 -12.97 8.01
CA MET A 158 -6.19 -11.85 8.20
C MET A 158 -6.69 -10.80 9.19
N LEU A 159 -7.74 -11.08 9.97
CA LEU A 159 -8.21 -10.19 11.04
C LEU A 159 -7.18 -9.99 12.17
N ASP A 160 -6.18 -10.85 12.27
CA ASP A 160 -5.06 -10.74 13.20
C ASP A 160 -3.77 -10.21 12.56
N ALA A 161 -3.84 -9.69 11.33
CA ALA A 161 -2.69 -9.05 10.70
C ALA A 161 -2.23 -7.81 11.48
N VAL A 162 -0.92 -7.70 11.70
CA VAL A 162 -0.31 -6.62 12.49
C VAL A 162 0.18 -5.47 11.63
N LEU A 163 0.27 -5.68 10.31
CA LEU A 163 0.64 -4.68 9.32
C LEU A 163 -0.46 -4.57 8.26
N LEU A 164 -0.93 -3.35 8.02
CA LEU A 164 -1.77 -2.99 6.87
C LEU A 164 -1.06 -1.91 6.05
N GLN A 165 -0.80 -2.19 4.77
CA GLN A 165 -0.38 -1.19 3.80
C GLN A 165 -1.50 -0.98 2.77
N ILE A 166 -1.82 0.27 2.47
CA ILE A 166 -2.80 0.66 1.46
C ILE A 166 -2.10 1.63 0.50
N ASP A 167 -2.21 1.38 -0.79
CA ASP A 167 -1.75 2.26 -1.85
C ASP A 167 -2.64 2.10 -3.09
N THR A 168 -3.77 2.80 -3.12
CA THR A 168 -4.83 2.59 -4.13
C THR A 168 -5.11 3.82 -4.97
N GLU A 169 -4.11 4.69 -5.12
CA GLU A 169 -4.07 5.78 -6.10
C GLU A 169 -5.38 6.59 -6.12
N GLY A 170 -5.84 6.94 -4.91
CA GLY A 170 -7.00 7.79 -4.69
C GLY A 170 -8.16 7.15 -3.92
N TYR A 171 -8.19 5.83 -3.74
CA TYR A 171 -9.28 5.15 -3.00
C TYR A 171 -8.97 4.87 -1.50
N ASP A 172 -7.79 5.27 -1.03
CA ASP A 172 -7.29 5.01 0.32
C ASP A 172 -8.24 5.50 1.42
N SER A 173 -8.82 6.69 1.25
CA SER A 173 -9.73 7.30 2.24
C SER A 173 -10.97 6.43 2.47
N ALA A 174 -11.54 5.90 1.38
CA ALA A 174 -12.69 4.99 1.44
C ALA A 174 -12.31 3.67 2.12
N ILE A 175 -11.14 3.10 1.81
CA ILE A 175 -10.66 1.86 2.43
C ILE A 175 -10.45 2.05 3.93
N LEU A 176 -9.84 3.16 4.33
CA LEU A 176 -9.68 3.47 5.75
C LEU A 176 -11.03 3.49 6.47
N HIS A 177 -12.08 4.07 5.88
CA HIS A 177 -13.42 4.06 6.47
C HIS A 177 -14.02 2.67 6.66
N MET A 178 -13.57 1.67 5.90
CA MET A 178 -14.03 0.28 6.05
C MET A 178 -13.42 -0.45 7.25
N ILE A 179 -12.36 0.09 7.87
CA ILE A 179 -11.71 -0.56 9.02
C ILE A 179 -12.66 -0.58 10.21
N ASP A 180 -13.06 -1.77 10.65
CA ASP A 180 -13.69 -1.98 11.94
C ASP A 180 -12.61 -2.25 13.00
N PHE A 181 -12.24 -1.20 13.75
CA PHE A 181 -11.19 -1.28 14.78
C PHE A 181 -11.55 -2.18 15.97
N ALA A 182 -12.82 -2.57 16.15
CA ALA A 182 -13.19 -3.56 17.15
C ALA A 182 -12.82 -4.99 16.72
N ARG A 183 -12.67 -5.23 15.41
CA ARG A 183 -12.45 -6.56 14.81
C ARG A 183 -11.07 -6.70 14.18
N PHE A 184 -10.50 -5.61 13.69
CA PHE A 184 -9.20 -5.55 13.03
C PHE A 184 -8.42 -4.35 13.55
N LEU A 185 -7.38 -4.61 14.33
CA LEU A 185 -6.62 -3.58 15.05
C LEU A 185 -5.10 -3.73 14.80
N PRO A 186 -4.65 -3.58 13.54
CA PRO A 186 -3.26 -3.79 13.15
C PRO A 186 -2.32 -2.86 13.92
N THR A 187 -1.16 -3.34 14.34
CA THR A 187 -0.19 -2.52 15.09
C THR A 187 0.38 -1.37 14.25
N LEU A 188 0.54 -1.59 12.95
CA LEU A 188 1.09 -0.62 12.00
C LEU A 188 0.20 -0.50 10.77
N VAL A 189 -0.11 0.74 10.39
CA VAL A 189 -0.82 1.07 9.16
C VAL A 189 -0.02 2.10 8.37
N LYS A 190 0.20 1.84 7.08
CA LYS A 190 0.70 2.81 6.10
C LYS A 190 -0.35 3.02 5.02
N PHE A 191 -0.61 4.27 4.66
CA PHE A 191 -1.53 4.60 3.57
C PHE A 191 -1.09 5.87 2.84
N GLU A 192 -1.43 5.98 1.56
CA GLU A 192 -1.17 7.18 0.78
C GLU A 192 -2.18 8.26 1.18
N HIS A 193 -1.71 9.45 1.57
CA HIS A 193 -2.60 10.59 1.88
C HIS A 193 -2.59 11.67 0.80
N LYS A 194 -1.81 11.51 -0.25
CA LYS A 194 -1.58 12.50 -1.31
C LYS A 194 -2.88 13.04 -1.90
N ASN A 195 -3.85 12.15 -2.10
CA ASN A 195 -5.13 12.43 -2.72
C ASN A 195 -6.24 12.83 -1.71
N MET A 196 -5.91 12.91 -0.41
CA MET A 196 -6.85 13.30 0.64
C MET A 196 -6.86 14.80 0.88
N THR A 197 -8.03 15.36 1.14
CA THR A 197 -8.21 16.73 1.62
C THR A 197 -7.61 16.91 3.02
N GLY A 198 -7.42 18.18 3.44
CA GLY A 198 -7.02 18.47 4.82
C GLY A 198 -8.02 17.96 5.86
N VAL A 199 -9.31 18.00 5.53
CA VAL A 199 -10.40 17.55 6.40
C VAL A 199 -10.37 16.03 6.57
N GLU A 200 -10.23 15.28 5.47
CA GLU A 200 -10.12 13.82 5.53
C GLU A 200 -8.89 13.37 6.33
N ARG A 201 -7.73 14.00 6.10
CA ARG A 201 -6.50 13.69 6.86
C ARG A 201 -6.70 13.93 8.36
N ALA A 202 -7.35 15.03 8.75
CA ALA A 202 -7.65 15.33 10.14
C ALA A 202 -8.64 14.32 10.74
N ALA A 203 -9.68 13.94 9.99
CA ALA A 203 -10.67 12.95 10.42
C ALA A 203 -10.06 11.57 10.62
N HIS A 204 -9.23 11.08 9.68
CA HIS A 204 -8.51 9.82 9.83
C HIS A 204 -7.54 9.87 11.00
N ALA A 205 -6.78 10.96 11.17
CA ALA A 205 -5.88 11.11 12.32
C ALA A 205 -6.63 11.06 13.67
N ALA A 206 -7.78 11.73 13.77
CA ALA A 206 -8.62 11.69 14.97
C ALA A 206 -9.18 10.29 15.23
N ARG A 207 -9.64 9.58 14.18
CA ARG A 207 -10.14 8.21 14.28
C ARG A 207 -9.05 7.22 14.69
N PHE A 208 -7.84 7.34 14.15
CA PHE A 208 -6.68 6.56 14.58
C PHE A 208 -6.31 6.87 16.04
N ALA A 209 -6.27 8.14 16.45
CA ALA A 209 -5.98 8.53 17.82
C ALA A 209 -7.00 7.96 18.82
N ALA A 210 -8.29 7.99 18.47
CA ALA A 210 -9.36 7.39 19.29
C ALA A 210 -9.20 5.88 19.49
N ASN A 211 -8.45 5.20 18.62
CA ASN A 211 -8.14 3.77 18.70
C ASN A 211 -6.69 3.50 19.18
N GLY A 212 -6.05 4.49 19.82
CA GLY A 212 -4.74 4.32 20.48
C GLY A 212 -3.53 4.42 19.56
N TYR A 213 -3.69 4.91 18.33
CA TYR A 213 -2.59 5.09 17.39
C TYR A 213 -1.94 6.47 17.55
N ARG A 214 -0.62 6.51 17.30
CA ARG A 214 0.08 7.72 16.92
C ARG A 214 0.14 7.81 15.40
N VAL A 215 0.05 9.03 14.87
CA VAL A 215 0.03 9.26 13.41
C VAL A 215 1.12 10.26 13.04
N ALA A 216 1.83 10.01 11.94
CA ALA A 216 2.80 10.93 11.37
C ALA A 216 2.81 10.86 9.84
N ALA A 217 2.85 12.02 9.19
CA ALA A 217 3.08 12.12 7.75
C ALA A 217 4.56 11.90 7.41
N GLU A 218 4.83 11.18 6.32
CA GLU A 218 6.14 10.98 5.73
C GLU A 218 6.04 11.04 4.21
N GLY A 219 6.48 12.17 3.62
CA GLY A 219 6.32 12.38 2.18
C GLY A 219 4.84 12.48 1.82
N ILE A 220 4.40 11.59 0.93
CA ILE A 220 3.01 11.46 0.49
C ILE A 220 2.20 10.43 1.31
N ASP A 221 2.87 9.73 2.22
CA ASP A 221 2.29 8.68 3.05
C ASP A 221 1.97 9.17 4.46
N THR A 222 1.04 8.49 5.10
CA THR A 222 0.80 8.58 6.55
C THR A 222 1.09 7.24 7.20
N ILE A 223 1.84 7.29 8.31
CA ILE A 223 2.14 6.13 9.14
C ILE A 223 1.36 6.27 10.44
N ALA A 224 0.50 5.30 10.73
CA ALA A 224 -0.19 5.15 12.01
C ALA A 224 0.34 3.92 12.74
N TRP A 225 0.72 4.05 14.01
CA TRP A 225 1.23 2.93 14.79
C TRP A 225 0.77 2.97 16.24
N ARG A 226 0.54 1.79 16.83
CA ARG A 226 0.23 1.64 18.25
C ARG A 226 1.55 1.52 19.04
N PRO A 227 1.79 2.36 20.05
CA PRO A 227 2.92 2.17 20.96
C PRO A 227 2.80 0.84 21.70
N SER A 228 3.92 0.14 21.86
CA SER A 228 4.05 -1.01 22.77
C SER A 228 4.01 -0.57 24.23
#